data_AF-A0ABD1PBD3-F1
#
_entry.id   AF-A0ABD1PBD3-F1
#
_cell.length_a   1.000
_cell.length_b   1.000
_cell.length_c   1.000
_cell.angle_alpha   90.00
_cell.angle_beta   90.00
_cell.angle_gamma   90.00
#
_symmetry.space_group_name_H-M   'P 1'
#
loop_
_entity.id
_entity.type
_entity.pdbx_description
1 polymer ?
#
loop_
_entity_poly.entity_id
_entity_poly.type
_entity_poly.pdbx_seq_one_letter_code
_entity_poly.pdbx_strand_id
1 'polypeptide(L)'
;MSNFTTQILLKPVEGSEYMSLAWVQKCFGVLDMINRDFARLVVEIDYPMTAWGGTATEEFLNYSLHFLDLLNSITSSVSHLSQAKISLFYALSLVEKSPSSAKENLLQIQPKRSIKLKEDFKVEGLSGIEEISCFGKEFVILQALSAMKSIEFWVLDAILSGLETRKSAGNFNGSNTNCLNSRFYEEMNEKPGAMEEVRGVNDAATRLAVALSTERCNEAAKELKRRLDVLENSLQEIEKQTKSLFSQVLATRNQLLENFRFKRHEP
;
A
#
# COMPACT_ATOMS: atom_id res chain seq x y z
N MET A 1 2.50 22.67 5.83
CA MET A 1 2.70 21.20 5.75
C MET A 1 3.03 20.70 7.14
N SER A 2 2.14 19.89 7.72
CA SER A 2 2.16 19.49 9.13
C SER A 2 3.34 18.58 9.46
N ASN A 3 3.90 18.71 10.66
CA ASN A 3 4.93 17.85 11.29
C ASN A 3 4.69 16.33 11.12
N PHE A 4 3.46 15.93 10.80
CA PHE A 4 3.02 14.55 10.60
C PHE A 4 3.56 13.89 9.32
N THR A 5 3.61 14.61 8.18
CA THR A 5 4.27 14.08 6.97
C THR A 5 5.75 13.88 7.23
N THR A 6 6.39 14.84 7.90
CA THR A 6 7.82 14.78 8.25
C THR A 6 8.13 13.59 9.16
N GLN A 7 7.26 13.23 10.11
CA GLN A 7 7.48 12.11 11.03
C GLN A 7 7.29 10.73 10.38
N ILE A 8 6.35 10.56 9.45
CA ILE A 8 6.14 9.29 8.76
C ILE A 8 7.15 9.10 7.62
N LEU A 9 7.51 10.19 6.92
CA LEU A 9 8.40 10.12 5.78
C LEU A 9 9.89 10.11 6.18
N LEU A 10 10.34 10.93 7.15
CA LEU A 10 11.78 11.24 7.32
C LEU A 10 12.51 10.54 8.47
N LYS A 11 11.87 9.68 9.25
CA LYS A 11 12.55 8.84 10.26
C LYS A 11 11.61 7.77 10.82
N PRO A 12 11.84 6.46 10.57
CA PRO A 12 11.54 5.49 11.60
C PRO A 12 12.46 5.83 12.78
N VAL A 13 11.93 6.48 13.81
CA VAL A 13 12.65 6.68 15.08
C VAL A 13 13.24 5.33 15.49
N GLU A 14 14.50 5.27 15.92
CA GLU A 14 15.10 4.00 16.38
C GLU A 14 14.19 3.36 17.45
N GLY A 15 13.65 2.17 17.15
CA GLY A 15 12.55 1.54 17.92
C GLY A 15 11.14 1.65 17.30
N SER A 16 11.04 2.22 16.09
CA SER A 16 9.81 2.41 15.31
C SER A 16 9.18 1.06 14.93
N GLU A 17 7.86 0.98 15.12
CA GLU A 17 6.92 -0.07 14.65
C GLU A 17 6.84 -0.14 13.11
N TYR A 18 7.98 -0.05 12.42
CA TYR A 18 8.08 -0.04 10.97
C TYR A 18 7.57 -1.37 10.43
N MET A 19 6.64 -1.33 9.46
CA MET A 19 5.93 -2.51 8.96
C MET A 19 5.06 -3.22 10.02
N SER A 20 4.52 -2.51 11.01
CA SER A 20 3.40 -3.00 11.84
C SER A 20 2.04 -2.60 11.25
N LEU A 21 0.93 -3.16 11.74
CA LEU A 21 -0.41 -2.65 11.43
C LEU A 21 -0.53 -1.15 11.75
N ALA A 22 0.00 -0.69 12.89
CA ALA A 22 -0.08 0.70 13.29
C ALA A 22 0.62 1.63 12.28
N TRP A 23 1.72 1.17 11.69
CA TRP A 23 2.40 1.89 10.60
C TRP A 23 1.57 1.87 9.31
N VAL A 24 0.98 0.74 8.93
CA VAL A 24 0.09 0.66 7.76
C VAL A 24 -1.12 1.59 7.92
N GLN A 25 -1.71 1.68 9.11
CA GLN A 25 -2.82 2.60 9.39
C GLN A 25 -2.39 4.07 9.26
N LYS A 26 -1.19 4.41 9.76
CA LYS A 26 -0.60 5.75 9.56
C LYS A 26 -0.42 6.06 8.08
N CYS A 27 -0.01 5.09 7.28
CA CYS A 27 0.11 5.21 5.83
C CYS A 27 -1.24 5.54 5.17
N PHE A 28 -2.33 4.83 5.50
CA PHE A 28 -3.67 5.20 5.01
C PHE A 28 -4.09 6.60 5.46
N GLY A 29 -3.78 7.01 6.70
CA GLY A 29 -4.01 8.38 7.16
C GLY A 29 -3.24 9.44 6.38
N VAL A 30 -2.04 9.12 5.87
CA VAL A 30 -1.28 9.99 4.96
C VAL A 30 -1.96 10.10 3.60
N LEU A 31 -2.43 8.99 3.04
CA LEU A 31 -3.18 8.99 1.77
C LEU A 31 -4.44 9.87 1.88
N ASP A 32 -5.22 9.72 2.95
CA ASP A 32 -6.42 10.54 3.20
C ASP A 32 -6.06 12.03 3.35
N MET A 33 -4.97 12.34 4.05
CA MET A 33 -4.50 13.71 4.22
C MET A 33 -4.08 14.34 2.89
N ILE A 34 -3.35 13.62 2.04
CA ILE A 34 -2.91 14.10 0.74
C ILE A 34 -4.12 14.39 -0.15
N ASN A 35 -5.07 13.45 -0.24
CA ASN A 35 -6.30 13.64 -1.01
C ASN A 35 -7.11 14.86 -0.53
N ARG A 36 -7.22 15.05 0.79
CA ARG A 36 -7.88 16.22 1.38
C ARG A 36 -7.15 17.53 1.09
N ASP A 37 -5.83 17.54 1.18
CA ASP A 37 -5.02 18.73 0.91
C ASP A 37 -5.03 19.09 -0.58
N PHE A 38 -5.05 18.10 -1.47
CA PHE A 38 -5.28 18.31 -2.91
C PHE A 38 -6.67 18.90 -3.18
N ALA A 39 -7.72 18.34 -2.58
CA ALA A 39 -9.08 18.89 -2.71
C ALA A 39 -9.17 20.34 -2.19
N ARG A 40 -8.48 20.66 -1.09
CA ARG A 40 -8.39 22.03 -0.57
C ARG A 40 -7.71 22.95 -1.58
N LEU A 41 -6.57 22.53 -2.15
CA LEU A 41 -5.85 23.28 -3.16
C LEU A 41 -6.76 23.62 -4.36
N VAL A 42 -7.51 22.64 -4.87
CA VAL A 42 -8.45 22.82 -6.01
C VAL A 42 -9.47 23.93 -5.72
N VAL A 43 -9.97 24.01 -4.49
CA VAL A 43 -10.90 25.05 -4.04
C VAL A 43 -10.19 26.40 -3.89
N GLU A 44 -9.01 26.44 -3.26
CA GLU A 44 -8.25 27.67 -3.01
C GLU A 44 -7.82 28.37 -4.29
N ILE A 45 -7.45 27.60 -5.32
CA ILE A 45 -7.09 28.18 -6.62
C ILE A 45 -8.32 28.47 -7.49
N ASP A 46 -9.53 28.10 -7.04
CA ASP A 46 -10.79 28.25 -7.78
C ASP A 46 -10.67 27.68 -9.21
N TYR A 47 -10.30 26.40 -9.29
CA TYR A 47 -10.13 25.67 -10.55
C TYR A 47 -10.72 24.26 -10.45
N PRO A 48 -12.06 24.14 -10.42
CA PRO A 48 -12.74 22.87 -10.21
C PRO A 48 -12.46 21.90 -11.36
N MET A 49 -12.66 20.60 -11.11
CA MET A 49 -12.49 19.52 -12.10
C MET A 49 -13.28 19.74 -13.40
N THR A 50 -14.39 20.48 -13.35
CA THR A 50 -15.18 20.86 -14.53
C THR A 50 -14.46 21.83 -15.46
N ALA A 51 -13.49 22.59 -14.95
CA ALA A 51 -12.71 23.59 -15.67
C ALA A 51 -11.34 23.07 -16.12
N TRP A 52 -10.98 21.84 -15.74
CA TRP A 52 -9.69 21.23 -16.11
C TRP A 52 -9.55 21.08 -17.62
N GLY A 53 -8.36 21.39 -18.13
CA GLY A 53 -7.99 21.14 -19.51
C GLY A 53 -7.79 19.66 -19.80
N GLY A 54 -7.52 19.34 -21.07
CA GLY A 54 -7.33 17.97 -21.53
C GLY A 54 -6.16 17.28 -20.81
N THR A 55 -5.06 18.01 -20.63
CA THR A 55 -3.84 17.48 -20.00
C THR A 55 -4.03 17.16 -18.52
N ALA A 56 -4.59 18.08 -17.72
CA ALA A 56 -4.87 17.80 -16.30
C ALA A 56 -5.89 16.66 -16.12
N THR A 57 -6.88 16.58 -17.00
CA THR A 57 -7.87 15.51 -17.00
C THR A 57 -7.22 14.16 -17.28
N GLU A 58 -6.44 14.07 -18.35
CA GLU A 58 -5.75 12.84 -18.76
C GLU A 58 -4.82 12.35 -17.65
N GLU A 59 -4.01 13.24 -17.08
CA GLU A 59 -3.07 12.87 -16.01
C GLU A 59 -3.81 12.36 -14.76
N PHE A 60 -4.93 12.99 -14.36
CA PHE A 60 -5.73 12.50 -13.24
C PHE A 60 -6.38 11.14 -13.54
N LEU A 61 -6.90 10.93 -14.75
CA LEU A 61 -7.47 9.64 -15.14
C LEU A 61 -6.39 8.56 -15.20
N ASN A 62 -5.18 8.88 -15.64
CA ASN A 62 -4.07 7.94 -15.63
C ASN A 62 -3.64 7.60 -14.19
N TYR A 63 -3.43 8.62 -13.37
CA TYR A 63 -3.12 8.49 -11.94
C TYR A 63 -4.17 7.62 -11.20
N SER A 64 -5.46 7.95 -11.34
CA SER A 64 -6.52 7.26 -10.60
C SER A 64 -6.68 5.80 -11.04
N LEU A 65 -6.42 5.48 -12.31
CA LEU A 65 -6.42 4.10 -12.80
C LEU A 65 -5.33 3.28 -12.10
N HIS A 66 -4.09 3.77 -12.14
CA HIS A 66 -2.96 3.11 -11.48
C HIS A 66 -3.14 2.99 -9.97
N PHE A 67 -3.71 4.02 -9.33
CA PHE A 67 -4.03 3.97 -7.91
C PHE A 67 -5.02 2.84 -7.59
N LEU A 68 -6.09 2.68 -8.38
CA LEU A 68 -7.06 1.60 -8.22
C LEU A 68 -6.42 0.22 -8.43
N ASP A 69 -5.49 0.08 -9.39
CA ASP A 69 -4.76 -1.17 -9.61
C ASP A 69 -3.86 -1.54 -8.42
N LEU A 70 -3.21 -0.55 -7.80
CA LEU A 70 -2.44 -0.77 -6.56
C LEU A 70 -3.34 -1.20 -5.40
N LEU A 71 -4.51 -0.58 -5.24
CA LEU A 71 -5.47 -0.99 -4.20
C LEU A 71 -6.04 -2.40 -4.44
N ASN A 72 -6.27 -2.77 -5.71
CA ASN A 72 -6.63 -4.14 -6.09
C ASN A 72 -5.51 -5.11 -5.73
N SER A 73 -4.25 -4.72 -5.96
CA SER A 73 -3.08 -5.51 -5.57
C SER A 73 -3.04 -5.73 -4.05
N ILE A 74 -3.29 -4.68 -3.25
CA ILE A 74 -3.37 -4.80 -1.78
C ILE A 74 -4.48 -5.77 -1.38
N THR A 75 -5.66 -5.65 -2.00
CA THR A 75 -6.80 -6.54 -1.76
C THR A 75 -6.45 -8.00 -2.07
N SER A 76 -5.72 -8.24 -3.16
CA SER A 76 -5.20 -9.56 -3.54
C SER A 76 -4.22 -10.09 -2.49
N SER A 77 -3.25 -9.28 -2.05
CA SER A 77 -2.29 -9.67 -1.01
C SER A 77 -2.98 -10.00 0.32
N VAL A 78 -3.97 -9.20 0.74
CA VAL A 78 -4.80 -9.47 1.94
C VAL A 78 -5.56 -10.79 1.80
N SER A 79 -6.11 -11.07 0.63
CA SER A 79 -6.80 -12.34 0.34
C SER A 79 -5.85 -13.54 0.43
N HIS A 80 -4.63 -13.41 -0.10
CA HIS A 80 -3.60 -14.45 0.00
C HIS A 80 -3.16 -14.70 1.45
N LEU A 81 -2.96 -13.64 2.24
CA LEU A 81 -2.64 -13.78 3.67
C LEU A 81 -3.78 -14.43 4.44
N SER A 82 -5.03 -14.07 4.11
CA SER A 82 -6.23 -14.70 4.70
C SER A 82 -6.30 -16.20 4.38
N GLN A 83 -5.97 -16.59 3.14
CA GLN A 83 -5.89 -18.00 2.75
C GLN A 83 -4.79 -18.73 3.53
N ALA A 84 -3.59 -18.15 3.65
CA ALA A 84 -2.48 -18.75 4.38
C ALA A 84 -2.81 -18.91 5.88
N LYS A 85 -3.49 -17.92 6.47
CA LYS A 85 -4.02 -17.98 7.83
C LYS A 85 -4.98 -19.16 8.02
N ILE A 86 -5.92 -19.38 7.10
CA ILE A 86 -6.86 -20.50 7.16
C ILE A 86 -6.10 -21.84 7.12
N SER A 87 -5.08 -21.96 6.27
CA SER A 87 -4.22 -23.15 6.24
C SER A 87 -3.50 -23.39 7.57
N LEU A 88 -3.02 -22.33 8.23
CA LEU A 88 -2.37 -22.42 9.53
C LEU A 88 -3.36 -22.79 10.66
N PHE A 89 -4.60 -22.28 10.64
CA PHE A 89 -5.65 -22.71 11.55
C PHE A 89 -5.98 -24.20 11.37
N TYR A 90 -6.02 -24.66 10.13
CA TYR A 90 -6.21 -26.07 9.83
C TYR A 90 -5.05 -26.92 10.38
N ALA A 91 -3.80 -26.54 10.12
CA ALA A 91 -2.62 -27.21 10.65
C ALA A 91 -2.64 -27.26 12.20
N LEU A 92 -3.04 -26.16 12.84
CA LEU A 92 -3.21 -26.08 14.28
C LEU A 92 -4.26 -27.07 14.80
N SER A 93 -5.37 -27.25 14.08
CA SER A 93 -6.41 -28.23 14.45
C SER A 93 -5.96 -29.69 14.34
N LEU A 94 -4.91 -29.95 13.55
CA LEU A 94 -4.32 -31.29 13.40
C LEU A 94 -3.32 -31.61 14.51
N VAL A 95 -2.86 -30.63 15.29
CA VAL A 95 -1.82 -30.82 16.31
C VAL A 95 -2.22 -31.91 17.33
N GLU A 96 -3.48 -31.93 17.74
CA GLU A 96 -3.99 -32.93 18.70
C GLU A 96 -4.34 -34.28 18.04
N LYS A 97 -4.76 -34.25 16.76
CA LYS A 97 -5.31 -35.42 16.06
C LYS A 97 -4.25 -36.24 15.33
N SER A 98 -3.31 -35.55 14.69
CA SER A 98 -2.27 -36.12 13.82
C SER A 98 -1.04 -35.20 13.80
N PRO A 99 -0.14 -35.27 14.81
CA PRO A 99 1.02 -34.38 14.92
C PRO A 99 1.98 -34.42 13.70
N SER A 100 2.13 -35.59 13.07
CA SER A 100 2.92 -35.75 11.84
C SER A 100 2.33 -34.94 10.68
N SER A 101 1.02 -35.05 10.46
CA SER A 101 0.30 -34.28 9.45
C SER A 101 0.27 -32.78 9.78
N ALA A 102 0.19 -32.40 11.06
CA ALA A 102 0.29 -31.01 11.47
C ALA A 102 1.64 -30.38 11.05
N LYS A 103 2.74 -31.11 11.24
CA LYS A 103 4.08 -30.65 10.84
C LYS A 103 4.20 -30.38 9.34
N GLU A 104 3.61 -31.24 8.51
CA GLU A 104 3.61 -31.08 7.05
C GLU A 104 2.77 -29.88 6.58
N ASN A 105 1.75 -29.49 7.35
CA ASN A 105 0.83 -28.40 7.01
C ASN A 105 1.19 -27.06 7.67
N LEU A 106 2.15 -27.02 8.61
CA LEU A 106 2.73 -25.80 9.16
C LEU A 106 3.69 -25.15 8.16
N LEU A 107 3.16 -24.74 7.01
CA LEU A 107 3.89 -23.99 6.01
C LEU A 107 3.95 -22.52 6.41
N GLN A 108 5.14 -21.93 6.31
CA GLN A 108 5.28 -20.49 6.48
C GLN A 108 4.46 -19.75 5.42
N ILE A 109 3.94 -18.59 5.80
CA ILE A 109 3.35 -17.64 4.87
C ILE A 109 4.45 -17.25 3.88
N GLN A 110 4.34 -17.76 2.65
CA GLN A 110 5.31 -17.49 1.59
C GLN A 110 4.95 -16.25 0.79
N PRO A 111 5.96 -15.55 0.24
CA PRO A 111 5.75 -14.45 -0.68
C PRO A 111 4.99 -14.94 -1.91
N LYS A 112 3.73 -14.53 -2.09
CA LYS A 112 3.08 -14.57 -3.39
C LYS A 112 3.29 -13.23 -4.04
N ARG A 113 4.07 -13.23 -5.11
CA ARG A 113 4.35 -12.05 -5.92
C ARG A 113 3.10 -11.71 -6.72
N SER A 114 2.36 -10.69 -6.32
CA SER A 114 1.31 -10.11 -7.15
C SER A 114 1.93 -8.91 -7.85
N ILE A 115 2.14 -9.06 -9.16
CA ILE A 115 2.46 -8.00 -10.12
C ILE A 115 3.90 -7.43 -10.05
N LYS A 116 4.57 -7.45 -11.21
CA LYS A 116 5.83 -6.73 -11.44
C LYS A 116 5.53 -5.23 -11.48
N LEU A 117 5.69 -4.56 -10.35
CA LEU A 117 5.61 -3.08 -10.25
C LEU A 117 6.72 -2.36 -11.06
N LYS A 118 7.63 -3.09 -11.72
CA LYS A 118 8.85 -2.53 -12.32
C LYS A 118 8.76 -2.15 -13.80
N GLU A 119 7.86 -2.78 -14.56
CA GLU A 119 7.82 -2.58 -16.01
C GLU A 119 6.89 -1.42 -16.40
N ASP A 120 5.86 -1.12 -15.59
CA ASP A 120 4.87 -0.08 -15.90
C ASP A 120 5.10 1.25 -15.14
N PHE A 121 5.92 1.26 -14.09
CA PHE A 121 6.29 2.48 -13.35
C PHE A 121 7.56 3.12 -13.92
N LYS A 122 7.63 3.24 -15.24
CA LYS A 122 8.34 4.40 -15.79
C LYS A 122 7.50 5.59 -15.34
N VAL A 123 7.91 6.22 -14.23
CA VAL A 123 7.68 7.65 -14.10
C VAL A 123 8.40 8.20 -15.31
N GLU A 124 7.67 8.38 -16.41
CA GLU A 124 8.06 9.31 -17.43
C GLU A 124 8.22 10.60 -16.66
N GLY A 125 9.48 10.86 -16.29
CA GLY A 125 9.90 12.19 -15.97
C GLY A 125 9.39 13.06 -17.10
N LEU A 126 9.17 14.32 -16.77
CA LEU A 126 8.69 15.37 -17.66
C LEU A 126 9.63 15.60 -18.87
N SER A 127 10.42 14.63 -19.34
CA SER A 127 11.12 14.64 -20.62
C SER A 127 10.16 14.53 -21.82
N GLY A 128 8.89 14.18 -21.59
CA GLY A 128 7.84 14.23 -22.62
C GLY A 128 6.99 15.51 -22.58
N ILE A 129 7.17 16.38 -21.58
CA ILE A 129 6.67 17.75 -21.67
C ILE A 129 7.72 18.55 -22.44
N GLU A 130 7.84 18.27 -23.72
CA GLU A 130 8.24 19.30 -24.67
C GLU A 130 7.24 20.44 -24.51
N GLU A 131 7.68 21.52 -23.85
CA GLU A 131 7.11 22.86 -23.92
C GLU A 131 5.57 22.95 -23.98
N ILE A 132 4.84 22.19 -23.15
CA ILE A 132 3.41 22.49 -22.98
C ILE A 132 3.37 23.79 -22.17
N SER A 133 3.08 24.88 -22.87
CA SER A 133 2.80 26.20 -22.34
C SER A 133 1.49 26.19 -21.52
N CYS A 134 1.39 25.35 -20.50
CA CYS A 134 0.35 25.47 -19.49
C CYS A 134 0.69 26.68 -18.62
N PHE A 135 0.16 27.84 -18.99
CA PHE A 135 0.16 29.02 -18.12
C PHE A 135 -1.10 29.00 -17.24
N GLY A 136 -0.95 29.28 -15.94
CA GLY A 136 -2.07 29.52 -15.03
C GLY A 136 -2.43 28.35 -14.10
N LYS A 137 -3.70 28.27 -13.71
CA LYS A 137 -4.20 27.38 -12.64
C LYS A 137 -4.02 25.89 -12.97
N GLU A 138 -4.04 25.50 -14.25
CA GLU A 138 -3.84 24.12 -14.69
C GLU A 138 -2.44 23.59 -14.38
N PHE A 139 -1.40 24.43 -14.51
CA PHE A 139 -0.04 24.06 -14.16
C PHE A 139 0.13 23.76 -12.67
N VAL A 140 -0.60 24.50 -11.82
CA VAL A 140 -0.62 24.25 -10.37
C VAL A 140 -1.25 22.89 -10.07
N ILE A 141 -2.34 22.52 -10.77
CA ILE A 141 -2.96 21.19 -10.65
C ILE A 141 -2.01 20.09 -11.09
N LEU A 142 -1.34 20.25 -12.25
CA LEU A 142 -0.41 19.24 -12.77
C LEU A 142 0.77 19.00 -11.82
N GLN A 143 1.33 20.06 -11.25
CA GLN A 143 2.38 19.93 -10.23
C GLN A 143 1.87 19.22 -8.96
N ALA A 144 0.68 19.59 -8.48
CA ALA A 144 0.10 18.97 -7.31
C ALA A 144 -0.21 17.48 -7.55
N LEU A 145 -0.72 17.12 -8.73
CA LEU A 145 -0.94 15.73 -9.15
C LEU A 145 0.36 14.94 -9.18
N SER A 146 1.44 15.52 -9.73
CA SER A 146 2.75 14.85 -9.79
C SER A 146 3.32 14.58 -8.39
N ALA A 147 3.21 15.56 -7.48
CA ALA A 147 3.65 15.41 -6.09
C ALA A 147 2.82 14.35 -5.35
N MET A 148 1.49 14.39 -5.50
CA MET A 148 0.56 13.43 -4.93
C MET A 148 0.86 12.01 -5.42
N LYS A 149 0.92 11.82 -6.74
CA LYS A 149 1.27 10.54 -7.40
C LYS A 149 2.56 9.94 -6.83
N SER A 150 3.61 10.77 -6.69
CA SER A 150 4.91 10.32 -6.18
C SER A 150 4.82 9.78 -4.76
N ILE A 151 4.17 10.53 -3.85
CA ILE A 151 4.09 10.15 -2.43
C ILE A 151 3.15 8.96 -2.25
N GLU A 152 1.97 9.01 -2.85
CA GLU A 152 0.97 7.97 -2.63
C GLU A 152 1.35 6.62 -3.25
N PHE A 153 1.98 6.62 -4.42
CA PHE A 153 2.47 5.37 -5.02
C PHE A 153 3.59 4.76 -4.19
N TRP A 154 4.45 5.59 -3.60
CA TRP A 154 5.45 5.11 -2.64
C TRP A 154 4.79 4.48 -1.41
N VAL A 155 3.80 5.17 -0.81
CA VAL A 155 3.07 4.65 0.36
C VAL A 155 2.41 3.30 0.04
N LEU A 156 1.73 3.19 -1.11
CA LEU A 156 1.06 1.97 -1.54
C LEU A 156 2.04 0.82 -1.82
N ASP A 157 3.18 1.08 -2.48
CA ASP A 157 4.21 0.06 -2.71
C ASP A 157 4.86 -0.40 -1.39
N ALA A 158 5.02 0.50 -0.43
CA ALA A 158 5.56 0.15 0.89
C ALA A 158 4.57 -0.73 1.69
N ILE A 159 3.26 -0.44 1.64
CA ILE A 159 2.21 -1.31 2.19
C ILE A 159 2.24 -2.69 1.52
N LEU A 160 2.26 -2.72 0.18
CA LEU A 160 2.33 -3.97 -0.59
C LEU A 160 3.55 -4.80 -0.22
N SER A 161 4.72 -4.17 -0.08
CA SER A 161 5.96 -4.85 0.29
C SER A 161 5.89 -5.52 1.66
N GLY A 162 5.22 -4.87 2.63
CA GLY A 162 4.96 -5.44 3.95
C GLY A 162 4.03 -6.66 3.92
N LEU A 163 2.99 -6.62 3.08
CA LEU A 163 2.01 -7.70 2.91
C LEU A 163 2.57 -8.90 2.13
N GLU A 164 3.34 -8.65 1.07
CA GLU A 164 3.84 -9.70 0.17
C GLU A 164 5.11 -10.40 0.67
N THR A 165 5.67 -10.03 1.82
CA THR A 165 6.93 -10.59 2.33
C THR A 165 8.07 -10.54 1.28
N ARG A 166 8.16 -9.45 0.51
CA ARG A 166 9.21 -9.26 -0.51
C ARG A 166 10.59 -9.22 0.15
N LYS A 167 11.59 -9.86 -0.48
CA LYS A 167 12.95 -9.29 -0.50
C LYS A 167 12.93 -8.18 -1.56
N SER A 168 13.18 -6.93 -1.16
CA SER A 168 13.38 -5.84 -2.13
C SER A 168 14.47 -6.28 -3.11
N ALA A 169 14.07 -6.42 -4.36
CA ALA A 169 14.99 -6.53 -5.47
C ALA A 169 14.82 -5.27 -6.32
N GLY A 170 15.47 -4.18 -5.90
CA GLY A 170 16.13 -3.23 -6.79
C GLY A 170 15.47 -1.86 -7.01
N ASN A 171 16.28 -0.84 -6.73
CA ASN A 171 16.37 0.51 -7.31
C ASN A 171 15.18 1.02 -8.13
N PHE A 172 14.45 1.95 -7.52
CA PHE A 172 13.63 2.93 -8.22
C PHE A 172 14.56 4.08 -8.67
N ASN A 173 14.92 4.12 -9.95
CA ASN A 173 15.77 5.20 -10.48
C ASN A 173 14.89 6.38 -10.91
N GLY A 174 14.41 7.15 -9.94
CA GLY A 174 13.78 8.44 -10.18
C GLY A 174 14.84 9.52 -10.41
N SER A 175 15.39 9.61 -11.62
CA SER A 175 16.23 10.75 -11.96
C SER A 175 15.36 12.01 -12.05
N ASN A 176 15.66 12.98 -11.19
CA ASN A 176 15.27 14.39 -11.27
C ASN A 176 13.95 14.85 -10.61
N THR A 177 13.76 14.53 -9.33
CA THR A 177 12.88 15.30 -8.44
C THR A 177 13.67 15.73 -7.20
N ASN A 178 13.84 17.04 -7.06
CA ASN A 178 14.78 17.68 -6.13
C ASN A 178 14.59 17.24 -4.67
N CYS A 179 15.72 16.86 -4.05
CA CYS A 179 16.10 16.83 -2.63
C CYS A 179 15.26 16.02 -1.61
N LEU A 180 13.95 15.86 -1.79
CA LEU A 180 13.13 15.05 -0.88
C LEU A 180 13.27 13.55 -1.16
N ASN A 181 13.45 13.17 -2.43
CA ASN A 181 13.38 11.77 -2.84
C ASN A 181 14.63 10.93 -2.54
N SER A 182 15.84 11.48 -2.57
CA SER A 182 17.07 10.67 -2.39
C SER A 182 17.19 10.04 -1.01
N ARG A 183 16.73 10.75 0.04
CA ARG A 183 16.78 10.27 1.42
C ARG A 183 15.77 9.15 1.68
N PHE A 184 14.58 9.25 1.09
CA PHE A 184 13.54 8.20 1.18
C PHE A 184 13.96 6.90 0.49
N TYR A 185 14.71 6.98 -0.62
CA TYR A 185 15.21 5.79 -1.32
C TYR A 185 16.40 5.13 -0.61
N GLU A 186 17.27 5.90 0.05
CA GLU A 186 18.40 5.37 0.82
C GLU A 186 17.94 4.51 2.00
N GLU A 187 16.90 4.95 2.70
CA GLU A 187 16.34 4.25 3.86
C GLU A 187 15.56 2.96 3.47
N MET A 188 15.07 2.89 2.23
CA MET A 188 14.42 1.68 1.67
C MET A 188 15.39 0.56 1.25
N ASN A 189 16.68 0.88 1.08
CA ASN A 189 17.68 -0.16 0.80
C ASN A 189 18.05 -0.97 2.06
N GLU A 190 17.66 -0.50 3.25
CA GLU A 190 17.80 -1.26 4.50
C GLU A 190 16.59 -2.17 4.74
N LYS A 191 16.52 -3.24 3.94
CA LYS A 191 15.72 -4.47 4.14
C LYS A 191 14.22 -4.28 4.45
N PRO A 192 13.33 -4.23 3.45
CA PRO A 192 11.93 -4.51 3.71
C PRO A 192 11.79 -5.97 4.11
N GLY A 193 11.29 -6.18 5.32
CA GLY A 193 10.86 -7.48 5.82
C GLY A 193 9.34 -7.55 5.83
N ALA A 194 8.83 -8.77 6.00
CA ALA A 194 7.41 -9.00 6.25
C ALA A 194 6.89 -8.12 7.40
N MET A 195 5.61 -7.76 7.31
CA MET A 195 4.86 -7.11 8.38
C MET A 195 5.08 -7.83 9.72
N GLU A 196 5.19 -7.09 10.83
CA GLU A 196 5.52 -7.64 12.14
C GLU A 196 4.57 -8.77 12.56
N GLU A 197 3.29 -8.65 12.25
CA GLU A 197 2.26 -9.65 12.52
C GLU A 197 2.48 -10.92 11.69
N VAL A 198 2.83 -10.78 10.41
CA VAL A 198 3.15 -11.92 9.51
C VAL A 198 4.41 -12.63 9.98
N ARG A 199 5.45 -11.87 10.36
CA ARG A 199 6.67 -12.41 10.94
C ARG A 199 6.39 -13.15 12.25
N GLY A 200 5.59 -12.56 13.13
CA GLY A 200 5.20 -13.15 14.41
C GLY A 200 4.45 -14.46 14.25
N VAL A 201 3.58 -14.57 13.23
CA VAL A 201 2.90 -15.83 12.86
C VAL A 201 3.90 -16.86 12.34
N ASN A 202 4.80 -16.49 11.42
CA ASN A 202 5.82 -17.40 10.89
C ASN A 202 6.78 -17.93 11.98
N ASP A 203 7.19 -17.08 12.92
CA ASP A 203 8.04 -17.45 14.05
C ASP A 203 7.30 -18.37 15.04
N ALA A 204 6.01 -18.12 15.29
CA ALA A 204 5.17 -18.98 16.13
C ALA A 204 4.92 -20.35 15.47
N ALA A 205 4.66 -20.39 14.15
CA ALA A 205 4.50 -21.62 13.40
C ALA A 205 5.77 -22.47 13.41
N THR A 206 6.94 -21.84 13.25
CA THR A 206 8.24 -22.52 13.33
C THR A 206 8.49 -23.09 14.73
N ARG A 207 8.19 -22.32 15.79
CA ARG A 207 8.30 -22.81 17.18
C ARG A 207 7.36 -23.97 17.46
N LEU A 208 6.13 -23.92 16.97
CA LEU A 208 5.19 -25.03 17.09
C LEU A 208 5.72 -26.27 16.38
N ALA A 209 6.21 -26.15 15.15
CA ALA A 209 6.75 -27.28 14.38
C ALA A 209 7.92 -28.00 15.10
N VAL A 210 8.73 -27.27 15.87
CA VAL A 210 9.79 -27.85 16.72
C VAL A 210 9.20 -28.47 18.00
N ALA A 211 8.18 -27.84 18.58
CA ALA A 211 7.58 -28.26 19.84
C ALA A 211 6.60 -29.45 19.73
N LEU A 212 6.22 -29.89 18.52
CA LEU A 212 5.24 -30.98 18.28
C LEU A 212 5.55 -32.31 19.00
N SER A 213 6.81 -32.57 19.35
CA SER A 213 7.24 -33.78 20.08
C SER A 213 7.64 -33.50 21.52
N THR A 214 7.31 -32.33 22.06
CA THR A 214 7.70 -31.85 23.39
C THR A 214 6.48 -31.49 24.22
N GLU A 215 6.63 -31.46 25.55
CA GLU A 215 5.57 -31.03 26.46
C GLU A 215 5.13 -29.56 26.25
N ARG A 216 5.95 -28.75 25.55
CA ARG A 216 5.69 -27.33 25.24
C ARG A 216 4.77 -27.13 24.02
N CYS A 217 4.26 -28.20 23.42
CA CYS A 217 3.41 -28.15 22.24
C CYS A 217 2.15 -27.30 22.50
N ASN A 218 1.53 -27.46 23.66
CA ASN A 218 0.30 -26.76 24.03
C ASN A 218 0.50 -25.24 24.16
N GLU A 219 1.61 -24.80 24.77
CA GLU A 219 1.97 -23.39 24.86
C GLU A 219 2.26 -22.79 23.49
N ALA A 220 3.01 -23.51 22.65
CA ALA A 220 3.33 -23.07 21.28
C ALA A 220 2.06 -22.96 20.41
N ALA A 221 1.12 -23.89 20.55
CA ALA A 221 -0.16 -23.90 19.85
C ALA A 221 -1.04 -22.71 20.27
N LYS A 222 -1.10 -22.41 21.58
CA LYS A 222 -1.82 -21.23 22.11
C LYS A 222 -1.22 -19.92 21.60
N GLU A 223 0.10 -19.80 21.55
CA GLU A 223 0.76 -18.60 21.01
C GLU A 223 0.51 -18.44 19.51
N LEU A 224 0.58 -19.52 18.72
CA LEU A 224 0.24 -19.45 17.29
C LEU A 224 -1.21 -19.01 17.09
N LYS A 225 -2.16 -19.58 17.85
CA LYS A 225 -3.57 -19.16 17.78
C LYS A 225 -3.73 -17.67 18.05
N ARG A 226 -3.14 -17.18 19.15
CA ARG A 226 -3.20 -15.76 19.51
C ARG A 226 -2.62 -14.86 18.42
N ARG A 227 -1.52 -15.27 17.77
CA ARG A 227 -0.91 -14.52 16.66
C ARG A 227 -1.77 -14.53 15.40
N LEU A 228 -2.42 -15.65 15.08
CA LEU A 228 -3.37 -15.74 13.97
C LEU A 228 -4.59 -14.84 14.17
N ASP A 229 -5.11 -14.75 15.40
CA ASP A 229 -6.21 -13.86 15.75
C ASP A 229 -5.80 -12.38 15.59
N VAL A 230 -4.59 -12.01 16.01
CA VAL A 230 -4.04 -10.66 15.80
C VAL A 230 -3.92 -10.36 14.30
N LEU A 231 -3.35 -11.28 13.52
CA LEU A 231 -3.21 -11.12 12.07
C LEU A 231 -4.58 -10.94 11.39
N GLU A 232 -5.60 -11.69 11.81
CA GLU A 232 -6.96 -11.55 11.28
C GLU A 232 -7.52 -10.14 11.47
N ASN A 233 -7.41 -9.60 12.68
CA ASN A 233 -7.88 -8.25 12.97
C ASN A 233 -7.12 -7.21 12.13
N SER A 234 -5.80 -7.39 11.95
CA SER A 234 -4.98 -6.55 11.09
C SER A 234 -5.45 -6.59 9.63
N LEU A 235 -5.70 -7.78 9.09
CA LEU A 235 -6.13 -7.96 7.70
C LEU A 235 -7.52 -7.36 7.46
N GLN A 236 -8.46 -7.52 8.39
CA GLN A 236 -9.80 -6.94 8.29
C GLN A 236 -9.76 -5.40 8.26
N GLU A 237 -8.92 -4.80 9.09
CA GLU A 237 -8.80 -3.33 9.13
C GLU A 237 -8.12 -2.80 7.86
N ILE A 238 -7.07 -3.47 7.36
CA ILE A 238 -6.45 -3.11 6.08
C ILE A 238 -7.47 -3.23 4.94
N GLU A 239 -8.21 -4.34 4.87
CA GLU A 239 -9.24 -4.54 3.84
C GLU A 239 -10.30 -3.43 3.86
N LYS A 240 -10.75 -3.04 5.04
CA LYS A 240 -11.72 -1.95 5.23
C LYS A 240 -11.15 -0.60 4.74
N GLN A 241 -9.91 -0.27 5.11
CA GLN A 241 -9.25 0.97 4.69
C GLN A 241 -9.03 0.99 3.16
N THR A 242 -8.55 -0.11 2.59
CA THR A 242 -8.39 -0.27 1.14
C THR A 242 -9.72 -0.10 0.40
N LYS A 243 -10.81 -0.73 0.87
CA LYS A 243 -12.14 -0.61 0.23
C LYS A 243 -12.72 0.80 0.31
N SER A 244 -12.53 1.48 1.44
CA SER A 244 -12.95 2.87 1.63
C SER A 244 -12.24 3.76 0.62
N LEU A 245 -10.91 3.66 0.55
CA LEU A 245 -10.10 4.47 -0.35
C LEU A 245 -10.38 4.16 -1.82
N PHE A 246 -10.57 2.88 -2.17
CA PHE A 246 -10.95 2.45 -3.52
C PHE A 246 -12.25 3.12 -3.97
N SER A 247 -13.26 3.11 -3.09
CA SER A 247 -14.58 3.68 -3.38
C SER A 247 -14.50 5.21 -3.53
N GLN A 248 -13.69 5.89 -2.72
CA GLN A 248 -13.46 7.33 -2.83
C GLN A 248 -12.78 7.73 -4.15
N VAL A 249 -11.69 7.04 -4.52
CA VAL A 249 -10.97 7.29 -5.77
C VAL A 249 -11.86 7.00 -6.98
N LEU A 250 -12.60 5.89 -6.96
CA LEU A 250 -13.53 5.52 -8.03
C LEU A 250 -14.66 6.53 -8.18
N ALA A 251 -15.24 7.00 -7.07
CA ALA A 251 -16.29 8.02 -7.09
C ALA A 251 -15.77 9.33 -7.70
N THR A 252 -14.58 9.77 -7.30
CA THR A 252 -13.94 11.00 -7.81
C THR A 252 -13.65 10.89 -9.31
N ARG A 253 -13.12 9.74 -9.75
CA ARG A 253 -12.91 9.43 -11.17
C ARG A 253 -14.22 9.49 -11.95
N ASN A 254 -15.28 8.87 -11.44
CA ASN A 254 -16.58 8.85 -12.11
C ASN A 254 -17.20 10.25 -12.21
N GLN A 255 -17.09 11.06 -11.16
CA GLN A 255 -17.53 12.46 -11.18
C GLN A 255 -16.81 13.26 -12.27
N LEU A 256 -15.49 13.09 -12.40
CA LEU A 256 -14.73 13.72 -13.48
C LEU A 256 -15.24 13.27 -14.86
N LEU A 257 -15.49 11.97 -15.05
CA LEU A 257 -16.00 11.42 -16.32
C LEU A 257 -17.41 11.90 -16.66
N GLU A 258 -18.28 12.06 -15.66
CA GLU A 258 -19.64 12.59 -15.83
C GLU A 258 -19.62 14.03 -16.36
N ASN A 259 -18.69 14.87 -15.90
CA ASN A 259 -18.53 16.23 -16.41
C ASN A 259 -18.34 16.28 -17.93
N PHE A 260 -17.69 15.28 -18.53
CA PHE A 260 -17.52 15.19 -19.99
C PHE A 260 -18.73 14.65 -20.72
N ARG A 261 -19.57 13.85 -20.06
CA ARG A 261 -20.82 13.34 -20.65
C ARG A 261 -21.84 14.46 -20.79
N PHE A 262 -21.96 15.33 -19.79
CA PHE A 262 -22.92 16.45 -19.82
C PHE A 262 -22.52 17.57 -20.79
N LYS A 263 -21.22 17.88 -20.94
CA LYS A 263 -20.75 18.88 -21.92
C LYS A 263 -21.04 18.50 -23.39
N ARG A 264 -21.31 17.22 -23.67
CA ARG A 264 -21.64 16.74 -25.03
C ARG A 264 -23.12 16.92 -25.40
N HIS A 265 -23.94 17.46 -24.48
CA HIS A 265 -25.40 17.61 -24.64
C HIS A 265 -25.90 19.05 -24.46
N GLU A 266 -25.01 20.05 -24.40
CA GLU A 266 -25.42 21.45 -24.54
C GLU A 266 -25.50 21.80 -26.04
N PRO A 267 -26.66 22.29 -26.54
CA PRO A 267 -26.88 22.63 -27.94
C PRO A 267 -26.14 23.89 -28.40
#